data_AF-A0A2T4XFX7-F1
#
_entry.id   AF-A0A2T4XFX7-F1
#
_cell.length_a   1.000
_cell.length_b   1.000
_cell.length_c   1.000
_cell.angle_alpha   90.00
_cell.angle_beta   90.00
_cell.angle_gamma   90.00
#
_symmetry.space_group_name_H-M   'P 1'
#
loop_
_entity.id
_entity.type
_entity.pdbx_description
1 polymer ?
#
loop_
_entity_poly.entity_id
_entity_poly.type
_entity_poly.pdbx_seq_one_letter_code
_entity_poly.pdbx_strand_id
1 'polypeptide(L)'
;MTDETIYTINQEEMKFSTKGSPEFRYGNDERLSREDTDITYHQPWYDKGFTEHDFLSEEQFASLLDGITNSISAIIEEECSIDVDGFTLEKYHEYVTTNEDHFKVISRTRDLFSKDFTFPVEELIPRFEEILGMKLSDVDPKTNKKVHIIVRINRPQSNDFNPPHKDVYEVVDNRSDIVKFVNLWIPIAGVNENSNLPLAPESHKLLESQILRTFDGGTIQGNKYSVRMIKSWNGKSDLVRSTVKYGQVLIFSGHLIHGLAVNSNTDKTRVALEFRLSAV
;
A
#
# COMPACT_ATOMS: atom_id res chain seq x y z
N MET A 1 -22.00 10.57 16.12
CA MET A 1 -20.70 9.86 16.21
C MET A 1 -19.61 10.92 16.23
N THR A 2 -18.49 10.71 16.91
CA THR A 2 -17.38 11.66 16.88
C THR A 2 -16.78 11.70 15.47
N ASP A 3 -16.55 12.91 14.94
CA ASP A 3 -15.88 13.17 13.65
C ASP A 3 -14.37 12.90 13.70
N GLU A 4 -13.93 12.12 14.68
CA GLU A 4 -12.54 11.83 14.98
C GLU A 4 -12.39 10.33 15.31
N THR A 5 -11.23 9.81 14.97
CA THR A 5 -10.80 8.45 15.31
C THR A 5 -9.37 8.50 15.84
N ILE A 6 -9.04 7.54 16.68
CA ILE A 6 -7.74 7.39 17.30
C ILE A 6 -7.17 6.04 16.88
N TYR A 7 -5.93 6.06 16.40
CA TYR A 7 -5.15 4.85 16.11
C TYR A 7 -3.88 4.90 16.93
N THR A 8 -3.37 3.73 17.29
CA THR A 8 -2.06 3.60 17.92
C THR A 8 -1.10 3.02 16.88
N ILE A 9 0.04 3.66 16.62
CA ILE A 9 1.09 3.12 15.74
C ILE A 9 2.36 2.96 16.56
N ASN A 10 2.87 1.73 16.72
CA ASN A 10 4.03 1.46 17.59
C ASN A 10 3.86 2.04 19.01
N GLN A 11 2.66 1.93 19.59
CA GLN A 11 2.29 2.48 20.91
C GLN A 11 2.15 4.01 20.98
N GLU A 12 2.34 4.73 19.87
CA GLU A 12 2.09 6.17 19.79
C GLU A 12 0.65 6.43 19.34
N GLU A 13 -0.08 7.22 20.14
CA GLU A 13 -1.45 7.61 19.82
C GLU A 13 -1.48 8.72 18.76
N MET A 14 -2.24 8.49 17.70
CA MET A 14 -2.45 9.45 16.62
C MET A 14 -3.94 9.70 16.41
N LYS A 15 -4.32 10.98 16.35
CA LYS A 15 -5.70 11.42 16.21
C LYS A 15 -5.95 11.95 14.80
N PHE A 16 -7.03 11.48 14.18
CA PHE A 16 -7.39 11.88 12.81
C PHE A 16 -8.85 12.31 12.72
N SER A 17 -9.09 13.38 11.96
CA SER A 17 -10.43 13.75 11.55
C SER A 17 -10.98 12.75 10.54
N THR A 18 -12.19 12.26 10.76
CA THR A 18 -12.98 11.44 9.83
C THR A 18 -14.23 12.18 9.34
N LYS A 19 -14.25 13.51 9.51
CA LYS A 19 -15.36 14.35 9.09
C LYS A 19 -15.63 14.16 7.59
N GLY A 20 -16.89 13.89 7.24
CA GLY A 20 -17.31 13.64 5.86
C GLY A 20 -17.13 12.19 5.40
N SER A 21 -16.61 11.31 6.25
CA SER A 21 -16.58 9.87 5.97
C SER A 21 -17.99 9.29 5.97
N PRO A 22 -18.29 8.28 5.14
CA PRO A 22 -19.52 7.50 5.23
C PRO A 22 -19.72 6.87 6.61
N GLU A 23 -20.94 6.36 6.84
CA GLU A 23 -21.26 5.64 8.06
C GLU A 23 -20.38 4.39 8.24
N PHE A 24 -19.87 4.22 9.46
CA PHE A 24 -19.15 3.04 9.89
C PHE A 24 -20.11 1.98 10.39
N ARG A 25 -20.00 0.76 9.86
CA ARG A 25 -20.84 -0.40 10.21
C ARG A 25 -19.97 -1.66 10.30
N TYR A 26 -20.50 -2.67 10.98
CA TYR A 26 -19.91 -4.01 11.00
C TYR A 26 -20.37 -4.82 9.78
N GLY A 27 -19.53 -5.75 9.33
CA GLY A 27 -19.90 -6.72 8.30
C GLY A 27 -20.65 -7.93 8.85
N ASN A 28 -20.79 -8.95 8.00
CA ASN A 28 -21.40 -10.21 8.38
C ASN A 28 -20.53 -11.00 9.36
N ASP A 29 -21.13 -11.96 10.07
CA ASP A 29 -20.40 -12.89 10.92
C ASP A 29 -19.68 -13.98 10.10
N GLU A 30 -18.71 -13.56 9.30
CA GLU A 30 -17.94 -14.42 8.41
C GLU A 30 -16.46 -14.01 8.38
N ARG A 31 -15.58 -14.96 8.08
CA ARG A 31 -14.16 -14.70 7.80
C ARG A 31 -13.94 -14.68 6.30
N LEU A 32 -13.37 -13.60 5.78
CA LEU A 32 -13.05 -13.48 4.35
C LEU A 32 -11.76 -14.21 3.96
N SER A 33 -10.72 -14.20 4.81
CA SER A 33 -9.48 -14.95 4.57
C SER A 33 -9.66 -16.41 4.96
N ARG A 34 -9.70 -17.28 3.96
CA ARG A 34 -9.88 -18.73 4.07
C ARG A 34 -8.98 -19.42 3.07
N GLU A 35 -8.83 -20.73 3.21
CA GLU A 35 -8.03 -21.56 2.30
C GLU A 35 -8.45 -21.38 0.83
N ASP A 36 -9.75 -21.21 0.57
CA ASP A 36 -10.28 -21.03 -0.78
C ASP A 36 -10.19 -19.59 -1.31
N THR A 37 -9.87 -18.59 -0.48
CA THR A 37 -9.96 -17.15 -0.84
C THR A 37 -8.68 -16.36 -0.60
N ASP A 38 -7.73 -16.91 0.13
CA ASP A 38 -6.45 -16.29 0.44
C ASP A 38 -5.31 -17.17 -0.07
N ILE A 39 -4.61 -16.72 -1.11
CA ILE A 39 -3.50 -17.50 -1.71
C ILE A 39 -2.31 -17.64 -0.75
N THR A 40 -2.30 -16.89 0.34
CA THR A 40 -1.26 -16.94 1.37
C THR A 40 -1.59 -17.93 2.49
N TYR A 41 -2.74 -18.61 2.46
CA TYR A 41 -3.24 -19.46 3.56
C TYR A 41 -2.25 -20.55 4.01
N HIS A 42 -1.50 -21.13 3.08
CA HIS A 42 -0.51 -22.18 3.38
C HIS A 42 0.91 -21.65 3.56
N GLN A 43 1.10 -20.34 3.54
CA GLN A 43 2.42 -19.76 3.76
C GLN A 43 2.83 -19.90 5.23
N PRO A 44 4.10 -20.18 5.55
CA PRO A 44 4.56 -20.37 6.93
C PRO A 44 4.30 -19.18 7.87
N TRP A 45 4.13 -17.99 7.29
CA TRP A 45 3.88 -16.73 7.99
C TRP A 45 2.41 -16.32 8.03
N TYR A 46 1.49 -17.17 7.52
CA TYR A 46 0.06 -16.88 7.44
C TYR A 46 -0.50 -16.47 8.79
N ASP A 47 -0.10 -17.13 9.90
CA ASP A 47 -0.58 -16.78 11.24
C ASP A 47 -0.43 -15.28 11.58
N LYS A 48 0.68 -14.66 11.17
CA LYS A 48 0.92 -13.22 11.34
C LYS A 48 0.23 -12.40 10.24
N GLY A 49 0.10 -12.99 9.05
CA GLY A 49 -0.51 -12.41 7.85
C GLY A 49 0.48 -11.66 6.95
N PHE A 50 1.76 -11.61 7.35
CA PHE A 50 2.83 -11.01 6.57
C PHE A 50 4.20 -11.58 6.93
N THR A 51 5.16 -11.37 6.03
CA THR A 51 6.59 -11.61 6.25
C THR A 51 7.43 -10.51 5.59
N GLU A 52 8.67 -10.37 6.04
CA GLU A 52 9.70 -9.52 5.42
C GLU A 52 10.82 -10.44 4.94
N HIS A 53 11.36 -10.18 3.74
CA HIS A 53 12.35 -11.08 3.12
C HIS A 53 13.43 -10.30 2.38
N ASP A 54 14.67 -10.78 2.41
CA ASP A 54 15.74 -10.29 1.54
C ASP A 54 15.36 -10.55 0.07
N PHE A 55 15.58 -9.57 -0.79
CA PHE A 55 15.00 -9.60 -2.14
C PHE A 55 16.01 -9.26 -3.23
N LEU A 56 16.73 -8.16 -3.07
CA LEU A 56 17.70 -7.64 -4.04
C LEU A 56 19.07 -7.49 -3.38
N SER A 57 20.13 -7.75 -4.15
CA SER A 57 21.46 -7.28 -3.80
C SER A 57 21.51 -5.75 -3.79
N GLU A 58 22.56 -5.18 -3.20
CA GLU A 58 22.78 -3.72 -3.20
C GLU A 58 22.81 -3.14 -4.63
N GLU A 59 23.51 -3.81 -5.56
CA GLU A 59 23.57 -3.41 -6.97
C GLU A 59 22.20 -3.49 -7.66
N GLN A 60 21.45 -4.56 -7.42
CA GLN A 60 20.10 -4.72 -7.98
C GLN A 60 19.14 -3.66 -7.42
N PHE A 61 19.25 -3.34 -6.14
CA PHE A 61 18.45 -2.29 -5.52
C PHE A 61 18.82 -0.91 -6.05
N ALA A 62 20.11 -0.61 -6.22
CA ALA A 62 20.56 0.65 -6.82
C ALA A 62 20.01 0.82 -8.24
N SER A 63 20.05 -0.24 -9.06
CA SER A 63 19.47 -0.21 -10.41
C SER A 63 17.94 0.01 -10.39
N LEU A 64 17.22 -0.60 -9.43
CA LEU A 64 15.79 -0.37 -9.24
C LEU A 64 15.52 1.10 -8.84
N LEU A 65 16.28 1.63 -7.88
CA LEU A 65 16.15 3.00 -7.41
C LEU A 65 16.37 4.01 -8.54
N ASP A 66 17.41 3.84 -9.34
CA ASP A 66 17.70 4.70 -10.49
C ASP A 66 16.57 4.64 -11.52
N GLY A 67 16.10 3.42 -11.84
CA GLY A 67 15.00 3.21 -12.77
C GLY A 67 13.70 3.89 -12.33
N ILE A 68 13.32 3.75 -11.06
CA ILE A 68 12.15 4.43 -10.49
C ILE A 68 12.36 5.94 -10.48
N THR A 69 13.55 6.43 -10.08
CA THR A 69 13.85 7.87 -10.05
C THR A 69 13.66 8.48 -11.43
N ASN A 70 14.24 7.89 -12.47
CA ASN A 70 14.11 8.36 -13.85
C ASN A 70 12.67 8.34 -14.35
N SER A 71 11.91 7.28 -14.05
CA SER A 71 10.49 7.20 -14.41
C SER A 71 9.65 8.28 -13.72
N ILE A 72 9.91 8.58 -12.44
CA ILE A 72 9.19 9.63 -11.72
C ILE A 72 9.60 11.03 -12.19
N SER A 73 10.89 11.27 -12.45
CA SER A 73 11.37 12.52 -13.06
C SER A 73 10.64 12.82 -14.36
N ALA A 74 10.57 11.83 -15.27
CA ALA A 74 9.86 12.00 -16.54
C ALA A 74 8.38 12.35 -16.35
N ILE A 75 7.69 11.69 -15.40
CA ILE A 75 6.29 12.02 -15.09
C ILE A 75 6.16 13.46 -14.56
N ILE A 76 7.09 13.92 -13.72
CA ILE A 76 7.08 15.29 -13.19
C ILE A 76 7.25 16.31 -14.33
N GLU A 77 8.21 16.09 -15.23
CA GLU A 77 8.41 16.96 -16.39
C GLU A 77 7.19 16.98 -17.32
N GLU A 78 6.64 15.81 -17.65
CA GLU A 78 5.50 15.67 -18.56
C GLU A 78 4.21 16.31 -18.00
N GLU A 79 3.87 16.02 -16.74
CA GLU A 79 2.58 16.41 -16.17
C GLU A 79 2.60 17.81 -15.54
N CYS A 80 3.77 18.25 -15.08
CA CYS A 80 3.90 19.48 -14.29
C CYS A 80 4.78 20.54 -14.96
N SER A 81 5.55 20.19 -16.00
CA SER A 81 6.51 21.11 -16.65
C SER A 81 7.53 21.70 -15.66
N ILE A 82 7.95 20.90 -14.68
CA ILE A 82 8.92 21.26 -13.65
C ILE A 82 10.30 20.73 -14.09
N ASP A 83 11.33 21.57 -13.99
CA ASP A 83 12.72 21.15 -14.19
C ASP A 83 13.18 20.24 -13.04
N VAL A 84 13.72 19.08 -13.39
CA VAL A 84 14.13 18.01 -12.46
C VAL A 84 15.65 17.85 -12.38
N ASP A 85 16.43 18.86 -12.78
CA ASP A 85 17.87 18.85 -12.56
C ASP A 85 18.21 18.65 -11.07
N GLY A 86 19.10 17.70 -10.78
CA GLY A 86 19.46 17.28 -9.42
C GLY A 86 18.37 16.53 -8.63
N PHE A 87 17.25 16.15 -9.26
CA PHE A 87 16.14 15.48 -8.58
C PHE A 87 16.55 14.16 -7.93
N THR A 88 16.02 13.92 -6.73
CA THR A 88 16.03 12.62 -6.05
C THR A 88 14.64 12.35 -5.47
N LEU A 89 14.28 11.08 -5.34
CA LEU A 89 12.97 10.69 -4.81
C LEU A 89 12.74 11.21 -3.37
N GLU A 90 13.76 11.19 -2.50
CA GLU A 90 13.70 11.77 -1.15
C GLU A 90 13.34 13.26 -1.16
N LYS A 91 13.79 13.99 -2.19
CA LYS A 91 13.58 15.43 -2.34
C LYS A 91 12.39 15.79 -3.23
N TYR A 92 11.55 14.83 -3.58
CA TYR A 92 10.35 15.06 -4.39
C TYR A 92 9.48 16.24 -3.91
N HIS A 93 9.35 16.45 -2.61
CA HIS A 93 8.54 17.54 -2.03
C HIS A 93 9.14 18.95 -2.23
N GLU A 94 10.44 19.03 -2.55
CA GLU A 94 11.11 20.30 -2.88
C GLU A 94 10.83 20.72 -4.34
N TYR A 95 10.55 19.74 -5.22
CA TYR A 95 10.21 19.96 -6.63
C TYR A 95 8.70 20.10 -6.81
N VAL A 96 7.92 19.14 -6.29
CA VAL A 96 6.45 19.12 -6.38
C VAL A 96 5.84 19.70 -5.10
N THR A 97 5.73 21.02 -5.08
CA THR A 97 5.39 21.80 -3.88
C THR A 97 3.89 22.06 -3.72
N THR A 98 3.11 21.97 -4.80
CA THR A 98 1.64 22.19 -4.77
C THR A 98 0.90 20.86 -4.63
N ASN A 99 -0.34 20.92 -4.11
CA ASN A 99 -1.19 19.73 -4.08
C ASN A 99 -1.66 19.37 -5.49
N GLU A 100 -1.93 20.36 -6.33
CA GLU A 100 -2.38 20.20 -7.70
C GLU A 100 -1.38 19.38 -8.52
N ASP A 101 -0.09 19.73 -8.48
CA ASP A 101 0.95 19.00 -9.19
C ASP A 101 1.20 17.62 -8.56
N HIS A 102 1.16 17.54 -7.23
CA HIS A 102 1.22 16.25 -6.55
C HIS A 102 0.09 15.32 -7.03
N PHE A 103 -1.14 15.82 -7.15
CA PHE A 103 -2.29 15.07 -7.64
C PHE A 103 -2.08 14.57 -9.07
N LYS A 104 -1.52 15.38 -9.97
CA LYS A 104 -1.20 14.95 -11.34
C LYS A 104 -0.21 13.78 -11.33
N VAL A 105 0.88 13.91 -10.58
CA VAL A 105 1.90 12.85 -10.47
C VAL A 105 1.30 11.58 -9.88
N ILE A 106 0.63 11.63 -8.72
CA ILE A 106 0.11 10.41 -8.10
C ILE A 106 -1.03 9.76 -8.89
N SER A 107 -1.73 10.52 -9.73
CA SER A 107 -2.73 9.94 -10.64
C SER A 107 -2.08 9.03 -11.69
N ARG A 108 -0.87 9.38 -12.15
CA ARG A 108 -0.06 8.51 -13.02
C ARG A 108 0.55 7.36 -12.23
N THR A 109 1.16 7.63 -11.08
CA THR A 109 1.94 6.62 -10.35
C THR A 109 1.11 5.53 -9.68
N ARG A 110 -0.21 5.69 -9.61
CA ARG A 110 -1.14 4.66 -9.11
C ARG A 110 -1.57 3.65 -10.18
N ASP A 111 -1.37 3.96 -11.45
CA ASP A 111 -1.88 3.18 -12.57
C ASP A 111 -0.78 2.82 -13.61
N LEU A 112 0.44 2.54 -13.15
CA LEU A 112 1.57 2.21 -14.03
C LEU A 112 1.52 0.75 -14.50
N PHE A 113 2.12 0.50 -15.65
CA PHE A 113 2.39 -0.83 -16.22
C PHE A 113 3.88 -0.95 -16.55
N SER A 114 4.36 -2.16 -16.86
CA SER A 114 5.76 -2.40 -17.25
C SER A 114 6.33 -1.39 -18.25
N LYS A 115 5.53 -1.02 -19.27
CA LYS A 115 5.93 -0.07 -20.33
C LYS A 115 6.17 1.35 -19.84
N ASP A 116 5.68 1.71 -18.66
CA ASP A 116 5.82 3.04 -18.08
C ASP A 116 7.13 3.15 -17.27
N PHE A 117 7.86 2.04 -17.13
CA PHE A 117 9.17 1.99 -16.51
C PHE A 117 10.27 1.99 -17.57
N THR A 118 11.38 2.66 -17.26
CA THR A 118 12.58 2.68 -18.11
C THR A 118 13.45 1.43 -17.96
N PHE A 119 12.97 0.45 -17.18
CA PHE A 119 13.65 -0.81 -16.84
C PHE A 119 12.62 -1.96 -16.78
N PRO A 120 13.05 -3.23 -16.91
CA PRO A 120 12.14 -4.37 -17.00
C PRO A 120 11.60 -4.78 -15.61
N VAL A 121 10.66 -4.00 -15.07
CA VAL A 121 10.10 -4.17 -13.72
C VAL A 121 9.43 -5.55 -13.51
N GLU A 122 8.93 -6.18 -14.57
CA GLU A 122 8.36 -7.52 -14.54
C GLU A 122 9.37 -8.63 -14.19
N GLU A 123 10.67 -8.37 -14.34
CA GLU A 123 11.74 -9.31 -13.93
C GLU A 123 11.80 -9.50 -12.40
N LEU A 124 11.06 -8.68 -11.63
CA LEU A 124 10.86 -8.89 -10.20
C LEU A 124 9.90 -10.06 -9.90
N ILE A 125 8.97 -10.39 -10.82
CA ILE A 125 7.95 -11.42 -10.59
C ILE A 125 8.56 -12.81 -10.31
N PRO A 126 9.50 -13.34 -11.14
CA PRO A 126 10.10 -14.64 -10.88
C PRO A 126 10.77 -14.77 -9.51
N ARG A 127 11.30 -13.67 -8.96
CA ARG A 127 11.90 -13.66 -7.61
C ARG A 127 10.84 -13.76 -6.52
N PHE A 128 9.70 -13.09 -6.69
CA PHE A 128 8.56 -13.26 -5.78
C PHE A 128 8.03 -14.70 -5.81
N GLU A 129 7.97 -15.32 -6.99
CA GLU A 129 7.59 -16.73 -7.15
C GLU A 129 8.53 -17.66 -6.39
N GLU A 130 9.84 -17.41 -6.45
CA GLU A 130 10.84 -18.17 -5.70
C GLU A 130 10.63 -18.07 -4.19
N ILE A 131 10.41 -16.85 -3.67
CA ILE A 131 10.16 -16.63 -2.23
C ILE A 131 8.86 -17.31 -1.78
N LEU A 132 7.80 -17.24 -2.59
CA LEU A 132 6.48 -17.73 -2.23
C LEU A 132 6.26 -19.21 -2.55
N GLY A 133 7.13 -19.81 -3.36
CA GLY A 133 6.99 -21.19 -3.82
C GLY A 133 5.76 -21.43 -4.70
N MET A 134 5.23 -20.39 -5.35
CA MET A 134 4.05 -20.47 -6.22
C MET A 134 4.17 -19.54 -7.42
N LYS A 135 3.45 -19.87 -8.50
CA LYS A 135 3.39 -19.05 -9.71
C LYS A 135 2.49 -17.84 -9.52
N LEU A 136 2.94 -16.71 -10.04
CA LEU A 136 2.30 -15.41 -9.88
C LEU A 136 2.04 -14.78 -11.25
N SER A 137 1.00 -13.95 -11.31
CA SER A 137 0.66 -13.18 -12.50
C SER A 137 0.29 -11.75 -12.16
N ASP A 138 0.71 -10.85 -13.04
CA ASP A 138 0.26 -9.47 -13.13
C ASP A 138 -1.05 -9.36 -13.94
N VAL A 139 -1.78 -10.44 -14.17
CA VAL A 139 -3.07 -10.44 -14.87
C VAL A 139 -4.17 -10.85 -13.89
N ASP A 140 -5.21 -10.03 -13.80
CA ASP A 140 -6.42 -10.39 -13.04
C ASP A 140 -7.10 -11.59 -13.73
N PRO A 141 -7.27 -12.73 -13.04
CA PRO A 141 -7.74 -13.98 -13.65
C PRO A 141 -9.21 -13.93 -14.10
N LYS A 142 -9.98 -12.93 -13.66
CA LYS A 142 -11.40 -12.78 -14.01
C LYS A 142 -11.61 -11.82 -15.16
N THR A 143 -10.83 -10.74 -15.21
CA THR A 143 -10.97 -9.70 -16.25
C THR A 143 -9.97 -9.87 -17.39
N ASN A 144 -8.95 -10.70 -17.21
CA ASN A 144 -7.83 -10.91 -18.14
C ASN A 144 -7.11 -9.60 -18.49
N LYS A 145 -7.13 -8.63 -17.56
CA LYS A 145 -6.44 -7.34 -17.68
C LYS A 145 -5.19 -7.35 -16.81
N LYS A 146 -4.14 -6.66 -17.27
CA LYS A 146 -2.98 -6.41 -16.43
C LYS A 146 -3.39 -5.59 -15.20
N VAL A 147 -2.88 -5.98 -14.04
CA VAL A 147 -2.96 -5.23 -12.80
C VAL A 147 -1.91 -4.13 -12.82
N HIS A 148 -2.26 -2.99 -12.24
CA HIS A 148 -1.34 -1.85 -12.16
C HIS A 148 -0.22 -2.12 -11.14
N ILE A 149 0.95 -1.57 -11.45
CA ILE A 149 2.08 -1.40 -10.55
C ILE A 149 1.95 0.00 -9.94
N ILE A 150 2.13 0.11 -8.63
CA ILE A 150 1.91 1.36 -7.91
C ILE A 150 3.24 1.88 -7.36
N VAL A 151 3.60 3.12 -7.69
CA VAL A 151 4.62 3.87 -6.94
C VAL A 151 3.88 4.82 -6.00
N ARG A 152 3.87 4.48 -4.71
CA ARG A 152 3.31 5.35 -3.66
C ARG A 152 4.32 6.42 -3.30
N ILE A 153 3.90 7.67 -3.37
CA ILE A 153 4.68 8.84 -2.96
C ILE A 153 3.95 9.52 -1.81
N ASN A 154 4.64 9.74 -0.69
CA ASN A 154 4.09 10.37 0.50
C ASN A 154 5.05 11.46 0.99
N ARG A 155 4.65 12.73 0.85
CA ARG A 155 5.50 13.88 1.22
C ARG A 155 5.64 13.98 2.75
N PRO A 156 6.75 14.54 3.27
CA PRO A 156 6.87 14.77 4.70
C PRO A 156 5.78 15.74 5.18
N GLN A 157 5.30 15.55 6.41
CA GLN A 157 4.34 16.46 7.06
C GLN A 157 3.04 16.70 6.26
N SER A 158 2.64 15.74 5.43
CA SER A 158 1.42 15.82 4.61
C SER A 158 0.37 14.77 5.01
N ASN A 159 -0.81 14.87 4.40
CA ASN A 159 -1.90 13.90 4.54
C ASN A 159 -1.90 12.85 3.40
N ASP A 160 -0.75 12.61 2.75
CA ASP A 160 -0.64 11.74 1.56
C ASP A 160 -0.65 10.23 1.90
N PHE A 161 -1.43 9.81 2.89
CA PHE A 161 -1.54 8.42 3.35
C PHE A 161 -2.96 7.89 3.21
N ASN A 162 -3.13 6.60 2.93
CA ASN A 162 -4.44 5.95 2.97
C ASN A 162 -4.86 5.67 4.43
N PRO A 163 -6.17 5.66 4.73
CA PRO A 163 -6.65 5.15 6.03
C PRO A 163 -6.40 3.63 6.16
N PRO A 164 -6.58 3.03 7.35
CA PRO A 164 -6.52 1.57 7.49
C PRO A 164 -7.60 0.90 6.65
N HIS A 165 -7.23 -0.15 5.93
CA HIS A 165 -8.12 -0.90 5.03
C HIS A 165 -7.61 -2.32 4.81
N LYS A 166 -8.46 -3.18 4.23
CA LYS A 166 -8.05 -4.40 3.53
C LYS A 166 -8.20 -4.15 2.03
N ASP A 167 -7.25 -4.60 1.21
CA ASP A 167 -7.31 -4.37 -0.24
C ASP A 167 -8.43 -5.15 -0.91
N VAL A 168 -8.81 -6.30 -0.36
CA VAL A 168 -9.91 -7.12 -0.90
C VAL A 168 -11.28 -6.43 -0.83
N TYR A 169 -11.47 -5.46 0.06
CA TYR A 169 -12.81 -4.91 0.33
C TYR A 169 -13.45 -4.20 -0.85
N GLU A 170 -12.66 -3.53 -1.69
CA GLU A 170 -13.21 -2.85 -2.86
C GLU A 170 -13.94 -3.84 -3.78
N VAL A 171 -13.40 -5.04 -3.95
CA VAL A 171 -14.02 -6.06 -4.80
C VAL A 171 -15.15 -6.79 -4.09
N VAL A 172 -14.96 -7.11 -2.81
CA VAL A 172 -15.98 -7.80 -1.98
C VAL A 172 -17.28 -7.00 -1.96
N ASP A 173 -17.20 -5.70 -1.68
CA ASP A 173 -18.40 -4.86 -1.55
C ASP A 173 -19.03 -4.52 -2.91
N ASN A 174 -18.24 -4.41 -3.98
CA ASN A 174 -18.76 -4.01 -5.30
C ASN A 174 -19.23 -5.19 -6.16
N ARG A 175 -18.67 -6.40 -5.96
CA ARG A 175 -18.92 -7.56 -6.84
C ARG A 175 -19.38 -8.82 -6.11
N SER A 176 -19.50 -8.78 -4.77
CA SER A 176 -19.80 -9.98 -3.95
C SER A 176 -18.82 -11.13 -4.23
N ASP A 177 -17.55 -10.78 -4.39
CA ASP A 177 -16.50 -11.65 -4.88
C ASP A 177 -15.17 -11.36 -4.19
N ILE A 178 -14.29 -12.37 -4.08
CA ILE A 178 -12.96 -12.21 -3.48
C ILE A 178 -11.91 -12.47 -4.55
N VAL A 179 -11.14 -11.43 -4.88
CA VAL A 179 -9.96 -11.57 -5.74
C VAL A 179 -8.82 -12.14 -4.90
N LYS A 180 -8.13 -13.11 -5.50
CA LYS A 180 -7.08 -13.89 -4.87
C LYS A 180 -5.73 -13.31 -5.27
N PHE A 181 -5.16 -12.45 -4.44
CA PHE A 181 -3.85 -11.85 -4.68
C PHE A 181 -3.03 -11.73 -3.39
N VAL A 182 -1.73 -11.54 -3.56
CA VAL A 182 -0.78 -11.19 -2.50
C VAL A 182 -0.26 -9.78 -2.76
N ASN A 183 -0.07 -9.02 -1.69
CA ASN A 183 0.54 -7.71 -1.75
C ASN A 183 2.05 -7.82 -1.55
N LEU A 184 2.79 -7.09 -2.37
CA LEU A 184 4.25 -6.97 -2.29
C LEU A 184 4.59 -5.50 -2.21
N TRP A 185 5.40 -5.14 -1.22
CA TRP A 185 5.75 -3.76 -0.93
C TRP A 185 7.25 -3.63 -0.75
N ILE A 186 7.88 -2.77 -1.56
CA ILE A 186 9.33 -2.58 -1.57
C ILE A 186 9.62 -1.13 -1.19
N PRO A 187 10.41 -0.88 -0.13
CA PRO A 187 10.87 0.46 0.18
C PRO A 187 11.84 0.94 -0.89
N ILE A 188 11.64 2.15 -1.44
CA ILE A 188 12.48 2.70 -2.51
C ILE A 188 13.31 3.88 -2.01
N ALA A 189 12.66 4.90 -1.43
CA ALA A 189 13.33 6.14 -1.04
C ALA A 189 12.67 6.77 0.20
N GLY A 190 13.44 7.41 1.07
CA GLY A 190 12.97 8.03 2.31
C GLY A 190 12.16 7.14 3.27
N VAL A 191 12.35 5.82 3.20
CA VAL A 191 11.67 4.85 4.08
C VAL A 191 12.54 4.56 5.29
N ASN A 192 11.97 4.71 6.48
CA ASN A 192 12.61 4.35 7.74
C ASN A 192 11.55 4.05 8.82
N GLU A 193 11.97 3.93 10.08
CA GLU A 193 11.09 3.67 11.22
C GLU A 193 9.94 4.69 11.38
N ASN A 194 10.09 5.90 10.84
CA ASN A 194 9.11 6.98 10.93
C ASN A 194 8.09 7.00 9.76
N SER A 195 8.33 6.20 8.72
CA SER A 195 7.52 6.20 7.48
C SER A 195 7.20 4.81 6.92
N ASN A 196 7.71 3.74 7.53
CA ASN A 196 7.41 2.35 7.15
C ASN A 196 5.92 2.04 7.25
N LEU A 197 5.44 1.09 6.44
CA LEU A 197 4.03 0.72 6.35
C LEU A 197 3.52 0.11 7.67
N PRO A 198 2.49 0.68 8.30
CA PRO A 198 1.82 0.05 9.43
C PRO A 198 0.89 -1.09 9.00
N LEU A 199 0.88 -2.14 9.81
CA LEU A 199 0.12 -3.36 9.65
C LEU A 199 -0.58 -3.69 10.98
N ALA A 200 -1.73 -4.36 10.92
CA ALA A 200 -2.34 -4.99 12.09
C ALA A 200 -2.13 -6.51 11.99
N PRO A 201 -1.14 -7.09 12.69
CA PRO A 201 -0.89 -8.52 12.67
C PRO A 201 -2.16 -9.31 12.99
N GLU A 202 -2.31 -10.47 12.36
CA GLU A 202 -3.42 -11.41 12.59
C GLU A 202 -4.81 -10.92 12.14
N SER A 203 -4.96 -9.68 11.70
CA SER A 203 -6.27 -9.08 11.43
C SER A 203 -7.04 -9.73 10.27
N HIS A 204 -6.34 -10.46 9.39
CA HIS A 204 -6.94 -11.23 8.31
C HIS A 204 -7.79 -12.41 8.83
N LYS A 205 -7.53 -12.89 10.05
CA LYS A 205 -8.27 -13.98 10.71
C LYS A 205 -9.56 -13.51 11.41
N LEU A 206 -9.80 -12.20 11.48
CA LEU A 206 -10.98 -11.64 12.15
C LEU A 206 -12.25 -11.89 11.34
N LEU A 207 -13.37 -12.04 12.05
CA LEU A 207 -14.69 -12.01 11.44
C LEU A 207 -15.03 -10.57 11.06
N GLU A 208 -15.77 -10.38 9.96
CA GLU A 208 -16.18 -9.05 9.51
C GLU A 208 -17.16 -8.37 10.49
N SER A 209 -17.86 -9.16 11.31
CA SER A 209 -18.66 -8.71 12.46
C SER A 209 -17.82 -8.05 13.56
N GLN A 210 -16.50 -8.25 13.56
CA GLN A 210 -15.57 -7.64 14.50
C GLN A 210 -14.89 -6.40 13.94
N ILE A 211 -15.11 -6.05 12.66
CA ILE A 211 -14.43 -4.95 11.98
C ILE A 211 -15.43 -3.83 11.69
N LEU A 212 -15.22 -2.68 12.34
CA LEU A 212 -16.02 -1.48 12.14
C LEU A 212 -15.41 -0.66 10.99
N ARG A 213 -16.09 -0.62 9.84
CA ARG A 213 -15.58 0.02 8.63
C ARG A 213 -16.66 0.71 7.81
N THR A 214 -16.24 1.53 6.85
CA THR A 214 -17.13 2.00 5.80
C THR A 214 -17.30 0.95 4.69
N PHE A 215 -18.33 1.11 3.87
CA PHE A 215 -18.64 0.24 2.72
C PHE A 215 -18.65 1.00 1.39
N ASP A 216 -18.42 2.31 1.40
CA ASP A 216 -18.34 3.15 0.20
C ASP A 216 -17.29 4.25 0.33
N GLY A 217 -16.02 3.87 0.17
CA GLY A 217 -14.89 4.78 0.31
C GLY A 217 -14.66 5.22 1.75
N GLY A 218 -13.80 6.20 1.96
CA GLY A 218 -13.50 6.76 3.27
C GLY A 218 -13.00 8.18 3.18
N THR A 219 -13.15 8.95 4.26
CA THR A 219 -12.54 10.28 4.37
C THR A 219 -11.70 10.36 5.63
N ILE A 220 -10.43 10.75 5.49
CA ILE A 220 -9.50 10.98 6.59
C ILE A 220 -8.70 12.25 6.34
N GLN A 221 -8.59 13.12 7.35
CA GLN A 221 -7.93 14.42 7.25
C GLN A 221 -8.37 15.26 6.02
N GLY A 222 -9.66 15.17 5.67
CA GLY A 222 -10.25 15.89 4.53
C GLY A 222 -10.04 15.24 3.16
N ASN A 223 -9.15 14.24 3.05
CA ASN A 223 -8.90 13.52 1.80
C ASN A 223 -9.90 12.37 1.63
N LYS A 224 -10.44 12.23 0.41
CA LYS A 224 -11.35 11.14 0.02
C LYS A 224 -10.58 9.99 -0.62
N TYR A 225 -10.93 8.77 -0.25
CA TYR A 225 -10.33 7.54 -0.78
C TYR A 225 -11.42 6.56 -1.23
N SER A 226 -11.12 5.77 -2.25
CA SER A 226 -11.99 4.67 -2.70
C SER A 226 -11.97 3.48 -1.74
N VAL A 227 -10.87 3.32 -0.99
CA VAL A 227 -10.71 2.21 -0.04
C VAL A 227 -11.72 2.28 1.08
N ARG A 228 -12.11 1.10 1.56
CA ARG A 228 -13.05 0.95 2.68
C ARG A 228 -12.30 1.17 3.99
N MET A 229 -12.51 2.34 4.57
CA MET A 229 -11.82 2.79 5.78
C MET A 229 -12.27 1.99 6.99
N ILE A 230 -11.32 1.45 7.73
CA ILE A 230 -11.54 0.72 8.98
C ILE A 230 -11.27 1.66 10.15
N LYS A 231 -12.26 1.78 11.04
CA LYS A 231 -12.16 2.57 12.27
C LYS A 231 -11.54 1.77 13.41
N SER A 232 -11.98 0.52 13.58
CA SER A 232 -11.51 -0.37 14.64
C SER A 232 -11.77 -1.83 14.29
N TRP A 233 -11.04 -2.73 14.91
CA TRP A 233 -11.19 -4.17 14.76
C TRP A 233 -11.04 -4.87 16.12
N ASN A 234 -12.02 -5.69 16.47
CA ASN A 234 -12.10 -6.37 17.76
C ASN A 234 -11.93 -5.41 18.96
N GLY A 235 -12.53 -4.22 18.88
CA GLY A 235 -12.43 -3.16 19.89
C GLY A 235 -11.07 -2.46 19.97
N LYS A 236 -10.17 -2.68 19.01
CA LYS A 236 -8.81 -2.11 18.96
C LYS A 236 -8.59 -1.28 17.70
N SER A 237 -7.51 -0.52 17.69
CA SER A 237 -7.06 0.30 16.55
C SER A 237 -5.53 0.38 16.47
N ASP A 238 -4.84 -0.64 16.99
CA ASP A 238 -3.37 -0.67 17.13
C ASP A 238 -2.67 -1.29 15.91
N LEU A 239 -1.75 -0.55 15.30
CA LEU A 239 -0.89 -1.00 14.23
C LEU A 239 0.57 -1.04 14.69
N VAL A 240 1.36 -1.89 14.02
CA VAL A 240 2.82 -1.93 14.14
C VAL A 240 3.43 -1.61 12.78
N ARG A 241 4.48 -0.78 12.76
CA ARG A 241 5.23 -0.53 11.52
C ARG A 241 6.07 -1.74 11.16
N SER A 242 6.13 -2.05 9.87
CA SER A 242 7.10 -2.99 9.32
C SER A 242 8.53 -2.52 9.62
N THR A 243 9.46 -3.48 9.60
CA THR A 243 10.90 -3.25 9.76
C THR A 243 11.68 -3.50 8.48
N VAL A 244 10.98 -3.73 7.37
CA VAL A 244 11.55 -3.94 6.04
C VAL A 244 12.49 -2.80 5.65
N LYS A 245 13.61 -3.16 5.05
CA LYS A 245 14.69 -2.25 4.65
C LYS A 245 14.88 -2.24 3.14
N TYR A 246 15.72 -1.33 2.65
CA TYR A 246 16.17 -1.33 1.26
C TYR A 246 16.79 -2.67 0.87
N GLY A 247 16.47 -3.12 -0.35
CA GLY A 247 16.81 -4.45 -0.84
C GLY A 247 15.93 -5.58 -0.27
N GLN A 248 14.98 -5.29 0.61
CA GLN A 248 14.00 -6.27 1.12
C GLN A 248 12.59 -6.01 0.56
N VAL A 249 11.71 -6.99 0.71
CA VAL A 249 10.28 -6.90 0.37
C VAL A 249 9.42 -7.27 1.58
N LEU A 250 8.36 -6.50 1.81
CA LEU A 250 7.27 -6.84 2.70
C LEU A 250 6.18 -7.55 1.89
N ILE A 251 5.85 -8.77 2.27
CA ILE A 251 4.85 -9.62 1.61
C ILE A 251 3.70 -9.83 2.59
N PHE A 252 2.46 -9.56 2.17
CA PHE A 252 1.32 -9.67 3.06
C PHE A 252 0.03 -10.06 2.33
N SER A 253 -0.88 -10.68 3.08
CA SER A 253 -2.21 -11.04 2.58
C SER A 253 -3.00 -9.80 2.16
N GLY A 254 -3.74 -9.89 1.05
CA GLY A 254 -4.73 -8.87 0.65
C GLY A 254 -5.86 -8.66 1.68
N HIS A 255 -5.99 -9.60 2.62
CA HIS A 255 -6.95 -9.56 3.73
C HIS A 255 -6.37 -8.93 5.01
N LEU A 256 -5.10 -8.55 5.04
CA LEU A 256 -4.48 -7.92 6.20
C LEU A 256 -4.86 -6.44 6.26
N ILE A 257 -5.20 -5.96 7.47
CA ILE A 257 -5.45 -4.55 7.72
C ILE A 257 -4.10 -3.84 7.71
N HIS A 258 -3.98 -2.83 6.86
CA HIS A 258 -2.80 -2.00 6.73
C HIS A 258 -3.20 -0.59 6.30
N GLY A 259 -2.27 0.36 6.35
CA GLY A 259 -2.52 1.76 6.01
C GLY A 259 -1.95 2.69 7.07
N LEU A 260 -2.36 3.96 7.05
CA LEU A 260 -1.80 5.02 7.91
C LEU A 260 -0.28 5.11 7.86
N ALA A 261 0.30 4.94 6.67
CA ALA A 261 1.72 5.19 6.43
C ALA A 261 2.03 6.70 6.49
N VAL A 262 1.70 7.34 7.62
CA VAL A 262 2.05 8.72 7.93
C VAL A 262 3.56 8.82 7.85
N ASN A 263 4.02 9.74 7.01
CA ASN A 263 5.42 10.06 6.88
C ASN A 263 5.80 11.10 7.94
N SER A 264 6.31 10.60 9.06
CA SER A 264 6.71 11.43 10.19
C SER A 264 8.14 11.98 10.03
N ASN A 265 8.78 11.73 8.87
CA ASN A 265 10.01 12.42 8.53
C ASN A 265 9.75 13.91 8.34
N THR A 266 10.75 14.73 8.66
CA THR A 266 10.67 16.19 8.56
C THR A 266 10.99 16.71 7.16
N ASP A 267 11.85 16.03 6.41
CA ASP A 267 12.44 16.55 5.16
C ASP A 267 12.71 15.48 4.10
N LYS A 268 12.02 14.34 4.19
CA LYS A 268 12.16 13.22 3.24
C LYS A 268 10.80 12.75 2.76
N THR A 269 10.61 12.74 1.46
CA THR A 269 9.49 12.04 0.83
C THR A 269 9.71 10.54 0.94
N ARG A 270 8.68 9.81 1.38
CA ARG A 270 8.67 8.34 1.37
C ARG A 270 8.11 7.84 0.05
N VAL A 271 8.88 7.00 -0.63
CA VAL A 271 8.51 6.33 -1.88
C VAL A 271 8.60 4.82 -1.71
N ALA A 272 7.58 4.09 -2.16
CA ALA A 272 7.58 2.64 -2.22
C ALA A 272 6.95 2.12 -3.51
N LEU A 273 7.38 0.94 -3.93
CA LEU A 273 6.85 0.20 -5.06
C LEU A 273 5.92 -0.90 -4.55
N GLU A 274 4.72 -1.01 -5.12
CA GLU A 274 3.71 -1.99 -4.71
C GLU A 274 3.23 -2.82 -5.90
N PHE A 275 3.08 -4.12 -5.68
CA PHE A 275 2.44 -5.06 -6.60
C PHE A 275 1.29 -5.78 -5.92
N ARG A 276 0.28 -6.14 -6.72
CA ARG A 276 -0.83 -7.02 -6.32
C ARG A 276 -0.91 -8.18 -7.30
N LEU A 277 -0.25 -9.29 -6.99
CA LEU A 277 -0.11 -10.40 -7.92
C LEU A 277 -1.06 -11.54 -7.55
N SER A 278 -1.72 -12.10 -8.57
CA SER A 278 -2.61 -13.26 -8.41
C SER A 278 -1.84 -14.56 -8.57
N ALA A 279 -2.29 -15.64 -7.92
CA ALA A 279 -1.77 -16.98 -8.19
C ALA A 279 -2.24 -17.49 -9.57
N VAL A 280 -1.40 -18.25 -10.25
CA VAL A 280 -1.70 -18.93 -11.54
C VAL A 280 -2.20 -20.34 -11.31
#